data_AF-A0A914RPM4-F1
#
_entry.id   AF-A0A914RPM4-F1
#
_cell.length_a   1.000
_cell.length_b   1.000
_cell.length_c   1.000
_cell.angle_alpha   90.00
_cell.angle_beta   90.00
_cell.angle_gamma   90.00
#
_symmetry.space_group_name_H-M   'P 1'
#
loop_
_entity.id
_entity.type
_entity.pdbx_description
1 polymer ?
#
loop_
_entity_poly.entity_id
_entity_poly.type
_entity_poly.pdbx_seq_one_letter_code
_entity_poly.pdbx_strand_id
1 'polypeptide(L)'
;VTGVQCLSGTGSLRAGAEFLCRILGLKTVYISKPSWGNHKLVFKNAGFDDLREYRYWDSTNRCVDINNLIADLEAAPERSVIILHGCAHNPTGMDPSHEQWKKIAEIMKKKNLFTFFDIAYQGFASGDPDADAWAVRYFVEQGLEMVVAQSFAKNFGLYNERIGNLTVVVSDPAVLPAFKSQMSLIVRANWSNPPNHGAKI
;
A
#
# COMPACT_ATOMS: atom_id res chain seq x y z
N VAL A 1 -10.47 9.96 7.31
CA VAL A 1 -10.32 8.95 6.24
C VAL A 1 -11.17 9.36 5.03
N THR A 2 -10.68 9.21 3.80
CA THR A 2 -11.49 9.33 2.58
C THR A 2 -11.01 8.36 1.50
N GLY A 3 -11.83 8.07 0.49
CA GLY A 3 -11.54 7.12 -0.58
C GLY A 3 -11.73 7.74 -1.97
N VAL A 4 -10.99 7.22 -2.94
CA VAL A 4 -11.09 7.57 -4.36
C VAL A 4 -11.14 6.29 -5.18
N GLN A 5 -12.24 6.08 -5.89
CA GLN A 5 -12.38 4.96 -6.81
C GLN A 5 -11.30 5.02 -7.90
N CYS A 6 -10.64 3.89 -8.13
CA CYS A 6 -9.49 3.76 -9.01
C CYS A 6 -9.60 2.52 -9.92
N LEU A 7 -8.72 2.43 -10.91
CA LEU A 7 -8.64 1.30 -11.85
C LEU A 7 -8.00 0.07 -11.20
N SER A 8 -8.74 -0.55 -10.27
CA SER A 8 -8.28 -1.69 -9.47
C SER A 8 -7.02 -1.36 -8.66
N GLY A 9 -6.31 -2.38 -8.17
CA GLY A 9 -5.10 -2.21 -7.36
C GLY A 9 -4.00 -1.44 -8.10
N THR A 10 -3.73 -1.78 -9.37
CA THR A 10 -2.71 -1.09 -10.17
C THR A 10 -2.99 0.41 -10.33
N GLY A 11 -4.24 0.78 -10.60
CA GLY A 11 -4.65 2.18 -10.71
C GLY A 11 -4.52 2.92 -9.38
N SER A 12 -4.94 2.27 -8.29
CA SER A 12 -4.78 2.82 -6.93
C SER A 12 -3.31 3.04 -6.58
N LEU A 13 -2.44 2.05 -6.84
CA LEU A 13 -1.00 2.16 -6.64
C LEU A 13 -0.41 3.33 -7.44
N ARG A 14 -0.76 3.44 -8.73
CA ARG A 14 -0.22 4.48 -9.61
C ARG A 14 -0.63 5.89 -9.19
N ALA A 15 -1.90 6.09 -8.84
CA ALA A 15 -2.40 7.40 -8.40
C ALA A 15 -1.89 7.79 -7.01
N GLY A 16 -1.86 6.83 -6.07
CA GLY A 16 -1.28 7.05 -4.75
C GLY A 16 0.21 7.40 -4.84
N ALA A 17 0.99 6.63 -5.61
CA ALA A 17 2.41 6.91 -5.82
C ALA A 17 2.64 8.28 -6.45
N GLU A 18 1.84 8.66 -7.46
CA GLU A 18 1.97 9.99 -8.07
C GLU A 18 1.70 11.12 -7.08
N PHE A 19 0.68 10.97 -6.23
CA PHE A 19 0.37 11.95 -5.21
C PHE A 19 1.53 12.09 -4.23
N LEU A 20 2.05 10.97 -3.71
CA LEU A 20 3.17 10.98 -2.78
C LEU A 20 4.43 11.61 -3.38
N CYS A 21 4.74 11.31 -4.64
CA CYS A 21 5.93 11.87 -5.29
C CYS A 21 5.75 13.33 -5.71
N ARG A 22 4.68 13.65 -6.44
CA ARG A 22 4.49 14.96 -7.07
C ARG A 22 4.00 16.02 -6.08
N ILE A 23 3.14 15.64 -5.14
CA ILE A 23 2.48 16.57 -4.22
C ILE A 23 3.19 16.60 -2.86
N LEU A 24 3.56 15.44 -2.30
CA LEU A 24 4.26 15.38 -1.00
C LEU A 24 5.79 15.38 -1.11
N GLY A 25 6.33 15.30 -2.33
CA GLY A 25 7.77 15.34 -2.58
C GLY A 25 8.53 14.11 -2.09
N LEU A 26 7.86 12.97 -1.89
CA LEU A 26 8.52 11.72 -1.46
C LEU A 26 9.25 11.08 -2.65
N LYS A 27 10.50 10.67 -2.42
CA LYS A 27 11.43 10.28 -3.48
C LYS A 27 11.92 8.83 -3.39
N THR A 28 12.07 8.35 -2.16
CA THR A 28 12.49 6.98 -1.88
C THR A 28 11.29 6.07 -1.64
N VAL A 29 11.28 4.91 -2.29
CA VAL A 29 10.33 3.82 -2.04
C VAL A 29 11.07 2.52 -1.74
N TYR A 30 10.57 1.77 -0.77
CA TYR A 30 11.04 0.45 -0.39
C TYR A 30 9.98 -0.60 -0.74
N ILE A 31 10.43 -1.67 -1.38
CA ILE A 31 9.62 -2.77 -1.89
C ILE A 31 10.14 -4.08 -1.30
N SER A 32 9.26 -5.01 -0.91
CA SER A 32 9.71 -6.30 -0.38
C SER A 32 10.60 -7.05 -1.38
N LYS A 33 11.56 -7.84 -0.87
CA LYS A 33 12.37 -8.75 -1.68
C LYS A 33 12.02 -10.21 -1.35
N PRO A 34 11.36 -10.94 -2.27
CA PRO A 34 10.75 -10.50 -3.54
C PRO A 34 9.41 -9.76 -3.33
N SER A 35 8.83 -9.24 -4.40
CA SER A 35 7.49 -8.61 -4.43
C SER A 35 6.78 -8.88 -5.75
N TRP A 36 5.53 -8.43 -5.87
CA TRP A 36 4.81 -8.42 -7.14
C TRP A 36 5.59 -7.62 -8.19
N GLY A 37 5.86 -8.26 -9.33
CA GLY A 37 6.82 -7.76 -10.33
C GLY A 37 6.52 -6.35 -10.88
N ASN A 38 5.27 -5.89 -10.78
CA ASN A 38 4.87 -4.59 -11.30
C ASN A 38 5.08 -3.41 -10.32
N HIS A 39 5.37 -3.66 -9.03
CA HIS A 39 5.57 -2.58 -8.04
C HIS A 39 6.65 -1.58 -8.48
N LYS A 40 7.81 -2.08 -8.87
CA LYS A 40 8.93 -1.24 -9.35
C LYS A 40 8.53 -0.40 -10.56
N LEU A 41 7.83 -1.01 -11.52
CA LEU A 41 7.41 -0.32 -12.74
C LEU A 41 6.41 0.80 -12.42
N VAL A 42 5.42 0.54 -11.56
CA VAL A 42 4.40 1.52 -11.17
C VAL A 42 5.03 2.72 -10.47
N PHE A 43 5.89 2.49 -9.47
CA PHE A 43 6.48 3.58 -8.69
C PHE A 43 7.52 4.36 -9.47
N LYS A 44 8.34 3.71 -10.31
CA LYS A 44 9.24 4.40 -11.23
C LYS A 44 8.48 5.33 -12.16
N ASN A 45 7.39 4.85 -12.78
CA ASN A 45 6.58 5.68 -13.68
C ASN A 45 5.77 6.76 -12.93
N ALA A 46 5.62 6.66 -11.61
CA ALA A 46 5.08 7.72 -10.77
C ALA A 46 6.09 8.82 -10.42
N GLY A 47 7.35 8.66 -10.82
CA GLY A 47 8.40 9.65 -10.64
C GLY A 47 9.27 9.43 -9.41
N PHE A 48 9.19 8.29 -8.73
CA PHE A 48 10.18 7.91 -7.72
C PHE A 48 11.52 7.67 -8.41
N ASP A 49 12.58 8.29 -7.88
CA ASP A 49 13.95 8.23 -8.40
C ASP A 49 14.82 7.23 -7.63
N ASP A 50 14.47 6.95 -6.37
CA ASP A 50 15.19 6.04 -5.49
C ASP A 50 14.33 4.81 -5.12
N LEU A 51 14.43 3.76 -5.94
CA LEU A 51 13.72 2.49 -5.74
C LEU A 51 14.63 1.50 -5.01
N ARG A 52 14.28 1.18 -3.77
CA ARG A 52 15.02 0.27 -2.89
C ARG A 52 14.20 -0.97 -2.57
N GLU A 53 14.89 -1.95 -2.02
CA GLU A 53 14.28 -3.19 -1.54
C GLU A 53 14.54 -3.36 -0.04
N TYR A 54 13.63 -4.01 0.67
CA TYR A 54 13.85 -4.51 2.02
C TYR A 54 13.72 -6.03 2.05
N ARG A 55 14.54 -6.68 2.86
CA ARG A 55 14.53 -8.14 3.04
C ARG A 55 13.20 -8.58 3.64
N TYR A 56 12.65 -9.65 3.11
CA TYR A 56 11.33 -10.15 3.49
C TYR A 56 11.27 -11.68 3.55
N TRP A 57 11.82 -12.36 2.55
CA TRP A 57 11.69 -13.81 2.43
C TRP A 57 12.94 -14.56 2.88
N ASP A 58 12.81 -15.39 3.92
CA ASP A 58 13.81 -16.40 4.27
C ASP A 58 13.51 -17.69 3.50
N SER A 59 14.26 -17.94 2.42
CA SER A 59 14.09 -19.14 1.60
C SER A 59 14.46 -20.44 2.31
N THR A 60 15.33 -20.37 3.32
CA THR A 60 15.81 -21.55 4.06
C THR A 60 14.74 -22.01 5.04
N ASN A 61 14.23 -21.09 5.86
CA ASN A 61 13.22 -21.37 6.89
C ASN A 61 11.79 -21.27 6.36
N ARG A 62 11.61 -20.77 5.12
CA ARG A 62 10.33 -20.54 4.47
C ARG A 62 9.38 -19.66 5.28
N CYS A 63 9.92 -18.58 5.84
CA CYS A 63 9.18 -17.62 6.66
C CYS A 63 9.53 -16.17 6.34
N VAL A 64 8.86 -15.23 7.01
CA VAL A 64 9.24 -13.82 6.96
C VAL A 64 10.56 -13.64 7.71
N ASP A 65 11.57 -13.11 7.02
CA ASP A 65 12.87 -12.72 7.56
C ASP A 65 12.74 -11.43 8.38
N ILE A 66 12.04 -11.53 9.51
CA ILE A 66 11.65 -10.37 10.31
C ILE A 66 12.86 -9.59 10.83
N ASN A 67 13.95 -10.26 11.18
CA ASN A 67 15.11 -9.58 11.76
C ASN A 67 15.77 -8.65 10.73
N ASN A 68 15.93 -9.13 9.50
CA ASN A 68 16.52 -8.34 8.43
C ASN A 68 15.54 -7.31 7.86
N LEU A 69 14.24 -7.63 7.80
CA LEU A 69 13.19 -6.66 7.48
C LEU A 69 13.28 -5.45 8.41
N ILE A 70 13.30 -5.69 9.72
CA ILE A 70 13.37 -4.65 10.75
C ILE A 70 14.65 -3.84 10.62
N ALA A 71 15.80 -4.49 10.42
CA ALA A 71 17.07 -3.80 10.20
C ALA A 71 17.03 -2.86 8.97
N ASP A 72 16.41 -3.30 7.87
CA ASP A 72 16.29 -2.49 6.66
C ASP A 72 15.34 -1.29 6.86
N LEU A 73 14.25 -1.46 7.62
CA LEU A 73 13.36 -0.36 7.98
C LEU A 73 14.02 0.64 8.95
N GLU A 74 14.82 0.18 9.91
CA GLU A 74 15.57 1.06 10.81
C GLU A 74 16.63 1.88 10.08
N ALA A 75 17.24 1.30 9.04
CA ALA A 75 18.22 1.96 8.18
C ALA A 75 17.57 2.87 7.11
N ALA A 76 16.26 2.75 6.87
CA ALA A 76 15.57 3.57 5.88
C ALA A 76 15.63 5.07 6.27
N PRO A 77 15.89 5.97 5.30
CA PRO A 77 15.77 7.41 5.53
C PRO A 77 14.36 7.77 5.96
N GLU A 78 14.22 8.78 6.84
CA GLU A 78 12.91 9.30 7.22
C GLU A 78 12.11 9.72 5.98
N ARG A 79 10.78 9.63 6.08
CA ARG A 79 9.83 9.92 5.00
C ARG A 79 9.94 9.01 3.76
N SER A 80 10.72 7.92 3.82
CA SER A 80 10.67 6.89 2.78
C SER A 80 9.30 6.22 2.76
N VAL A 81 8.79 5.91 1.56
CA VAL A 81 7.54 5.17 1.38
C VAL A 81 7.83 3.68 1.48
N ILE A 82 7.13 2.95 2.34
CA ILE A 82 7.27 1.50 2.47
C ILE A 82 6.01 0.84 1.92
N ILE A 83 6.14 0.04 0.86
CA ILE A 83 5.03 -0.75 0.33
C ILE A 83 4.88 -2.02 1.17
N LEU A 84 3.72 -2.20 1.79
CA LEU A 84 3.39 -3.37 2.61
C LEU A 84 2.21 -4.11 1.99
N HIS A 85 2.34 -5.43 1.79
CA HIS A 85 1.19 -6.27 1.42
C HIS A 85 0.43 -6.55 2.70
N GLY A 86 -0.84 -6.19 2.80
CA GLY A 86 -1.56 -6.33 4.07
C GLY A 86 -1.96 -7.76 4.41
N CYS A 87 -2.12 -8.62 3.39
CA CYS A 87 -2.26 -10.06 3.52
C CYS A 87 -1.95 -10.77 2.18
N ALA A 88 -1.75 -12.08 2.24
CA ALA A 88 -1.41 -12.97 1.14
C ALA A 88 -0.30 -12.39 0.24
N HIS A 89 0.87 -12.12 0.83
CA HIS A 89 2.00 -11.50 0.14
C HIS A 89 2.31 -12.18 -1.20
N ASN A 90 2.38 -11.40 -2.28
CA ASN A 90 2.72 -11.89 -3.61
C ASN A 90 4.21 -11.60 -3.91
N PRO A 91 5.06 -12.60 -4.19
CA PRO A 91 4.72 -13.98 -4.61
C PRO A 91 4.87 -15.07 -3.54
N THR A 92 5.27 -14.74 -2.32
CA THR A 92 5.73 -15.77 -1.35
C THR A 92 4.60 -16.51 -0.63
N GLY A 93 3.40 -15.91 -0.57
CA GLY A 93 2.27 -16.39 0.23
C GLY A 93 2.47 -16.27 1.75
N MET A 94 3.53 -15.59 2.19
CA MET A 94 3.91 -15.53 3.61
C MET A 94 3.70 -14.15 4.18
N ASP A 95 2.91 -14.08 5.24
CA ASP A 95 2.54 -12.83 5.92
C ASP A 95 3.20 -12.74 7.31
N PRO A 96 3.47 -11.52 7.82
CA PRO A 96 3.91 -11.34 9.18
C PRO A 96 2.82 -11.76 10.17
N SER A 97 3.22 -12.37 11.29
CA SER A 97 2.31 -12.58 12.42
C SER A 97 1.89 -11.25 13.06
N HIS A 98 0.85 -11.23 13.89
CA HIS A 98 0.44 -10.02 14.61
C HIS A 98 1.59 -9.40 15.43
N GLU A 99 2.40 -10.22 16.10
CA GLU A 99 3.56 -9.74 16.87
C GLU A 99 4.66 -9.15 15.96
N GLN A 100 4.82 -9.66 14.74
CA GLN A 100 5.73 -9.09 13.76
C GLN A 100 5.18 -7.78 13.20
N TRP A 101 3.89 -7.70 12.89
CA TRP A 101 3.23 -6.46 12.46
C TRP A 101 3.32 -5.35 13.50
N LYS A 102 3.19 -5.66 14.80
CA LYS A 102 3.40 -4.70 15.89
C LYS A 102 4.79 -4.07 15.81
N LYS A 103 5.85 -4.90 15.69
CA LYS A 103 7.23 -4.43 15.53
C LYS A 103 7.42 -3.56 14.29
N ILE A 104 6.81 -3.95 13.16
CA ILE A 104 6.86 -3.16 11.92
C ILE A 104 6.21 -1.79 12.16
N ALA A 105 5.01 -1.73 12.73
CA ALA A 105 4.31 -0.47 13.01
C ALA A 105 5.10 0.45 13.95
N GLU A 106 5.71 -0.12 15.00
CA GLU A 106 6.58 0.60 15.94
C GLU A 106 7.74 1.29 15.21
N ILE A 107 8.43 0.59 14.31
CA ILE A 107 9.54 1.16 13.54
C ILE A 107 9.05 2.17 12.52
N MET A 108 7.96 1.89 11.79
CA MET A 108 7.35 2.84 10.86
C MET A 108 7.09 4.18 11.54
N LYS A 109 6.55 4.15 12.77
CA LYS A 109 6.29 5.34 13.59
C LYS A 109 7.57 5.99 14.09
N LYS A 110 8.48 5.22 14.70
CA LYS A 110 9.76 5.70 15.25
C LYS A 110 10.63 6.39 14.20
N LYS A 111 10.63 5.87 12.97
CA LYS A 111 11.45 6.33 11.84
C LYS A 111 10.74 7.32 10.93
N ASN A 112 9.52 7.74 11.27
CA ASN A 112 8.71 8.64 10.45
C ASN A 112 8.63 8.18 8.97
N LEU A 113 8.40 6.88 8.76
CA LEU A 113 8.26 6.28 7.45
C LEU A 113 6.80 6.36 6.99
N PHE A 114 6.60 6.52 5.68
CA PHE A 114 5.25 6.64 5.12
C PHE A 114 4.71 5.28 4.71
N THR A 115 3.54 4.91 5.21
CA THR A 115 2.93 3.60 4.96
C THR A 115 2.13 3.59 3.66
N PHE A 116 2.40 2.62 2.79
CA PHE A 116 1.59 2.34 1.60
C PHE A 116 1.16 0.87 1.62
N PHE A 117 -0.09 0.59 1.96
CA PHE A 117 -0.62 -0.78 1.90
C PHE A 117 -1.11 -1.14 0.49
N ASP A 118 -0.76 -2.33 0.00
CA ASP A 118 -1.42 -3.03 -1.12
C ASP A 118 -2.28 -4.17 -0.58
N ILE A 119 -3.58 -4.12 -0.88
CA ILE A 119 -4.62 -5.05 -0.42
C ILE A 119 -5.38 -5.60 -1.63
N ALA A 120 -4.86 -6.67 -2.22
CA ALA A 120 -5.46 -7.30 -3.38
C ALA A 120 -6.21 -8.61 -3.10
N TYR A 121 -6.01 -9.19 -1.90
CA TYR A 121 -6.39 -10.55 -1.57
C TYR A 121 -7.14 -10.65 -0.23
N GLN A 122 -7.76 -9.57 0.24
CA GLN A 122 -8.54 -9.57 1.48
C GLN A 122 -9.65 -10.63 1.42
N GLY A 123 -9.64 -11.57 2.37
CA GLY A 123 -10.49 -12.75 2.45
C GLY A 123 -9.83 -14.05 1.98
N PHE A 124 -8.61 -14.01 1.41
CA PHE A 124 -7.91 -15.22 0.93
C PHE A 124 -6.84 -15.74 1.88
N ALA A 125 -6.34 -14.94 2.83
CA ALA A 125 -5.29 -15.42 3.73
C ALA A 125 -5.88 -16.26 4.86
N SER A 126 -6.82 -15.71 5.62
CA SER A 126 -7.51 -16.43 6.71
C SER A 126 -8.85 -17.04 6.31
N GLY A 127 -9.43 -16.61 5.18
CA GLY A 127 -10.83 -16.86 4.84
C GLY A 127 -11.81 -15.83 5.40
N ASP A 128 -11.35 -14.89 6.22
CA ASP A 128 -12.15 -13.82 6.82
C ASP A 128 -11.61 -12.44 6.38
N PRO A 129 -12.41 -11.64 5.64
CA PRO A 129 -12.01 -10.29 5.24
C PRO A 129 -11.66 -9.35 6.39
N ASP A 130 -12.28 -9.52 7.57
CA ASP A 130 -12.02 -8.68 8.73
C ASP A 130 -10.68 -9.01 9.39
N ALA A 131 -10.37 -10.31 9.51
CA ALA A 131 -9.07 -10.78 9.99
C ALA A 131 -7.94 -10.38 9.02
N ASP A 132 -8.17 -10.49 7.71
CA ASP A 132 -7.19 -10.10 6.68
C ASP A 132 -6.92 -8.58 6.63
N ALA A 133 -7.81 -7.75 7.20
CA ALA A 133 -7.62 -6.31 7.33
C ALA A 133 -6.90 -5.88 8.62
N TRP A 134 -6.52 -6.84 9.49
CA TRP A 134 -6.02 -6.54 10.83
C TRP A 134 -4.79 -5.62 10.83
N ALA A 135 -3.81 -5.87 9.96
CA ALA A 135 -2.59 -5.04 9.90
C ALA A 135 -2.89 -3.57 9.57
N VAL A 136 -3.78 -3.33 8.60
CA VAL A 136 -4.21 -1.97 8.23
C VAL A 136 -4.90 -1.29 9.41
N ARG A 137 -5.85 -1.98 10.06
CA ARG A 137 -6.60 -1.44 11.22
C ARG A 137 -5.67 -1.13 12.38
N TYR A 138 -4.74 -2.03 12.68
CA TYR A 138 -3.75 -1.84 13.72
C TYR A 138 -2.86 -0.61 13.45
N PHE A 139 -2.40 -0.40 12.21
CA PHE A 139 -1.63 0.80 11.88
C PHE A 139 -2.45 2.09 12.09
N VAL A 140 -3.75 2.08 11.79
CA VAL A 140 -4.66 3.20 12.06
C VAL A 140 -4.76 3.45 13.57
N GLU A 141 -4.93 2.41 14.37
CA GLU A 141 -4.98 2.50 15.84
C GLU A 141 -3.69 3.07 16.44
N GLN A 142 -2.53 2.78 15.82
CA GLN A 142 -1.25 3.36 16.22
C GLN A 142 -1.06 4.82 15.78
N GLY A 143 -2.03 5.39 15.06
CA GLY A 143 -2.02 6.77 14.59
C GLY A 143 -1.14 7.02 13.36
N LEU A 144 -0.82 5.98 12.59
CA LEU A 144 -0.05 6.14 11.35
C LEU A 144 -0.93 6.69 10.24
N GLU A 145 -0.43 7.73 9.56
CA GLU A 145 -0.98 8.16 8.27
C GLU A 145 -0.54 7.21 7.17
N MET A 146 -1.44 6.91 6.24
CA MET A 146 -1.18 5.92 5.21
C MET A 146 -2.05 6.12 3.97
N VAL A 147 -1.63 5.48 2.89
CA VAL A 147 -2.49 5.19 1.75
C VAL A 147 -2.69 3.68 1.62
N VAL A 148 -3.86 3.27 1.16
CA VAL A 148 -4.23 1.86 0.97
C VAL A 148 -4.76 1.68 -0.45
N ALA A 149 -4.03 0.94 -1.28
CA ALA A 149 -4.51 0.50 -2.58
C ALA A 149 -5.27 -0.82 -2.42
N GLN A 150 -6.58 -0.77 -2.65
CA GLN A 150 -7.45 -1.93 -2.57
C GLN A 150 -7.91 -2.36 -3.97
N SER A 151 -7.81 -3.66 -4.25
CA SER A 151 -8.29 -4.27 -5.48
C SER A 151 -9.47 -5.19 -5.21
N PHE A 152 -10.52 -5.10 -6.03
CA PHE A 152 -11.65 -6.03 -5.98
C PHE A 152 -11.59 -7.15 -7.04
N ALA A 153 -10.48 -7.23 -7.78
CA ALA A 153 -10.33 -8.18 -8.87
C ALA A 153 -10.42 -9.64 -8.41
N LYS A 154 -9.91 -9.97 -7.21
CA LYS A 154 -9.78 -11.36 -6.74
C LYS A 154 -10.95 -11.75 -5.85
N ASN A 155 -11.20 -11.00 -4.79
CA ASN A 155 -12.25 -11.28 -3.80
C ASN A 155 -13.66 -11.22 -4.36
N PHE A 156 -13.94 -10.33 -5.31
CA PHE A 156 -15.24 -10.30 -6.02
C PHE A 156 -15.19 -10.95 -7.41
N GLY A 157 -14.03 -11.48 -7.85
CA GLY A 157 -13.87 -12.01 -9.20
C GLY A 157 -14.01 -10.97 -10.32
N LEU A 158 -13.97 -9.67 -9.99
CA LEU A 158 -14.18 -8.56 -10.94
C LEU A 158 -12.88 -8.16 -11.66
N TYR A 159 -12.16 -9.15 -12.19
CA TYR A 159 -10.85 -8.94 -12.83
C TYR A 159 -10.91 -7.92 -13.96
N ASN A 160 -11.92 -8.03 -14.83
CA ASN A 160 -12.02 -7.22 -16.04
C ASN A 160 -12.78 -5.90 -15.84
N GLU A 161 -13.50 -5.75 -14.72
CA GLU A 161 -14.20 -4.49 -14.38
C GLU A 161 -13.26 -3.39 -13.92
N ARG A 162 -12.03 -3.77 -13.54
CA ARG A 162 -10.98 -2.86 -13.07
C ARG A 162 -11.45 -1.98 -11.91
N ILE A 163 -12.24 -2.53 -10.98
CA ILE A 163 -12.70 -1.82 -9.79
C ILE A 163 -11.70 -1.94 -8.64
N GLY A 164 -11.43 -0.81 -8.00
CA GLY A 164 -10.57 -0.67 -6.84
C GLY A 164 -10.78 0.67 -6.17
N ASN A 165 -10.12 0.85 -5.03
CA ASN A 165 -10.21 2.06 -4.23
C ASN A 165 -8.82 2.44 -3.71
N LEU A 166 -8.53 3.74 -3.69
CA LEU A 166 -7.40 4.31 -2.98
C LEU A 166 -7.95 5.01 -1.74
N THR A 167 -7.68 4.46 -0.57
CA THR A 167 -8.05 5.07 0.71
C THR A 167 -6.87 5.85 1.27
N VAL A 168 -7.14 7.01 1.85
CA VAL A 168 -6.16 7.78 2.63
C VAL A 168 -6.61 7.94 4.08
N VAL A 169 -5.69 7.69 4.99
CA VAL A 169 -5.83 7.93 6.43
C VAL A 169 -4.92 9.09 6.78
N VAL A 170 -5.51 10.14 7.36
CA VAL A 170 -4.82 11.35 7.81
C VAL A 170 -5.18 11.61 9.26
N SER A 171 -4.24 12.19 9.99
CA SER A 171 -4.38 12.63 11.37
C SER A 171 -5.25 13.89 11.48
N ASP A 172 -5.09 14.83 10.54
CA ASP A 172 -5.87 16.07 10.46
C ASP A 172 -6.89 16.01 9.31
N PRO A 173 -8.21 15.92 9.58
CA PRO A 173 -9.24 15.94 8.55
C PRO A 173 -9.26 17.23 7.70
N ALA A 174 -8.70 18.34 8.17
CA ALA A 174 -8.69 19.61 7.44
C ALA A 174 -7.90 19.54 6.13
N VAL A 175 -6.99 18.57 5.97
CA VAL A 175 -6.24 18.38 4.71
C VAL A 175 -7.05 17.65 3.63
N LEU A 176 -8.18 17.03 3.97
CA LEU A 176 -8.95 16.19 3.04
C LEU A 176 -9.46 16.94 1.80
N PRO A 177 -9.97 18.19 1.89
CA PRO A 177 -10.34 18.96 0.70
C PRO A 177 -9.15 19.19 -0.25
N ALA A 178 -7.98 19.53 0.29
CA ALA A 178 -6.77 19.72 -0.49
C ALA A 178 -6.32 18.41 -1.16
N PHE A 179 -6.29 17.29 -0.41
CA PHE A 179 -6.03 15.96 -0.96
C PHE A 179 -6.96 15.64 -2.13
N LYS A 180 -8.28 15.79 -1.94
CA LYS A 180 -9.27 15.50 -2.98
C LYS A 180 -9.04 16.35 -4.23
N SER A 181 -8.76 17.65 -4.07
CA SER A 181 -8.51 18.55 -5.21
C SER A 181 -7.33 18.09 -6.07
N GLN A 182 -6.21 17.71 -5.43
CA GLN A 182 -5.01 17.26 -6.14
C GLN A 182 -5.21 15.87 -6.74
N MET A 183 -5.88 14.98 -6.03
CA MET A 183 -6.19 13.65 -6.54
C MET A 183 -7.15 13.72 -7.74
N SER A 184 -8.12 14.64 -7.74
CA SER A 184 -8.98 14.88 -8.91
C SER A 184 -8.17 15.30 -10.14
N LEU A 185 -7.12 16.11 -10.00
CA LEU A 185 -6.23 16.46 -11.11
C LEU A 185 -5.42 15.25 -11.60
N ILE A 186 -4.87 14.44 -10.68
CA ILE A 186 -4.16 13.19 -11.03
C ILE A 186 -5.08 12.25 -11.80
N VAL A 187 -6.27 11.97 -11.27
CA VAL A 187 -7.26 11.09 -11.90
C VAL A 187 -7.69 11.63 -13.26
N ARG A 188 -7.98 12.94 -13.34
CA ARG A 188 -8.44 13.58 -14.57
C ARG A 188 -7.41 13.48 -15.69
N ALA A 189 -6.14 13.67 -15.38
CA ALA A 189 -5.05 13.60 -16.35
C ALA A 189 -4.72 12.16 -16.78
N ASN A 190 -4.96 11.15 -15.91
CA ASN A 190 -4.67 9.76 -16.24
C ASN A 190 -5.83 9.09 -17.00
N TRP A 191 -7.06 9.13 -16.47
CA TRP A 191 -8.20 8.41 -17.06
C TRP A 191 -9.54 9.15 -16.99
N SER A 192 -9.52 10.47 -16.73
CA SER A 192 -10.72 11.32 -16.58
C SER A 192 -11.61 10.96 -15.38
N ASN A 193 -12.30 9.82 -15.44
CA ASN A 193 -13.17 9.28 -14.40
C ASN A 193 -13.19 7.73 -14.46
N PRO A 194 -13.39 7.04 -13.32
CA PRO A 194 -13.34 5.59 -13.29
C PRO A 194 -14.62 4.95 -13.89
N PRO A 195 -14.54 3.69 -14.38
CA PRO A 195 -15.69 2.94 -14.88
C PRO A 195 -16.79 2.78 -13.83
N ASN A 196 -18.05 2.79 -14.26
CA ASN A 196 -19.20 2.76 -13.35
C ASN A 196 -19.63 1.34 -12.95
N HIS A 197 -19.52 0.35 -13.86
CA HIS A 197 -20.18 -0.95 -13.68
C HIS A 197 -19.71 -1.70 -12.43
N GLY A 198 -18.41 -1.93 -12.28
CA GLY A 198 -17.87 -2.62 -11.10
C GLY A 198 -18.11 -1.91 -9.76
N ALA A 199 -18.40 -0.60 -9.74
CA ALA A 199 -18.74 0.13 -8.51
C ALA A 199 -20.21 -0.02 -8.09
N LYS A 200 -21.06 -0.58 -8.96
CA LYS A 200 -22.49 -0.80 -8.71
C LYS A 200 -22.82 -2.24 -8.28
N ILE A 201 -21.86 -3.15 -8.41
CA ILE A 201 -21.95 -4.55 -7.94
C ILE A 201 -21.60 -4.55 -6.46
#